data_AF-A0A0P0VL05-F1
#
_entry.id   AF-A0A0P0VL05-F1
#
_cell.length_a   1.000
_cell.length_b   1.000
_cell.length_c   1.000
_cell.angle_alpha   90.00
_cell.angle_beta   90.00
_cell.angle_gamma   90.00
#
_symmetry.space_group_name_H-M   'P 1'
#
loop_
_entity.id
_entity.type
_entity.pdbx_description
1 polymer ?
#
loop_
_entity_poly.entity_id
_entity_poly.type
_entity_poly.pdbx_seq_one_letter_code
_entity_poly.pdbx_strand_id
1 'polypeptide(L)'
;MAPVEAATKKKRKKAVIVGHSYGGMVAVEFIPSTPRAWQGEHIERLILVAPTLPYGFLGSVGSSSILLLTATSTARSVRPMWRSFESAMANFPSPAVFGREPLVITKKRNYSAYVMEDFLAAG
;
A
#
# COMPACT_ATOMS: atom_id res chain seq x y z
N MET A 1 -1.43 18.23 6.01
CA MET A 1 -1.88 19.43 5.26
C MET A 1 -0.81 20.53 5.17
N ALA A 2 -0.11 20.90 6.26
CA ALA A 2 0.82 22.04 6.30
C ALA A 2 1.85 22.15 5.13
N PRO A 3 2.52 21.07 4.67
CA PRO A 3 3.45 21.18 3.54
C PRO A 3 2.76 21.57 2.23
N VAL A 4 1.54 21.07 2.00
CA VAL A 4 0.73 21.40 0.83
C VAL A 4 0.33 22.87 0.89
N GLU A 5 -0.20 23.33 2.02
CA GLU A 5 -0.61 24.73 2.19
C GLU A 5 0.57 25.70 2.02
N ALA A 6 1.74 25.36 2.58
CA ALA A 6 2.95 26.17 2.41
C ALA A 6 3.35 26.25 0.92
N ALA A 7 3.29 25.13 0.19
CA ALA A 7 3.59 25.11 -1.24
C ALA A 7 2.57 25.92 -2.06
N THR A 8 1.27 25.77 -1.80
CA THR A 8 0.22 26.46 -2.56
C THR A 8 0.22 27.96 -2.28
N LYS A 9 0.44 28.38 -1.02
CA LYS A 9 0.57 29.79 -0.64
C LYS A 9 1.79 30.42 -1.29
N LYS A 10 2.95 29.74 -1.23
CA LYS A 10 4.21 30.23 -1.82
C LYS A 10 4.13 30.36 -3.34
N LYS A 11 3.48 29.40 -4.02
CA LYS A 11 3.40 29.38 -5.49
C LYS A 11 2.15 30.04 -6.06
N ARG A 12 1.18 30.40 -5.21
CA ARG A 12 -0.15 30.90 -5.59
C ARG A 12 -0.82 30.01 -6.65
N LYS A 13 -0.63 28.70 -6.50
CA LYS A 13 -1.16 27.66 -7.39
C LYS A 13 -1.57 26.47 -6.55
N LYS A 14 -2.59 25.74 -6.99
CA LYS A 14 -2.94 24.44 -6.38
C LYS A 14 -1.79 23.45 -6.60
N ALA A 15 -1.69 22.45 -5.73
CA ALA A 15 -0.66 21.44 -5.77
C ALA A 15 -1.06 20.27 -6.67
N VAL A 16 -0.10 19.79 -7.46
CA VAL A 16 -0.14 18.46 -8.07
C VAL A 16 0.53 17.50 -7.10
N ILE A 17 -0.22 16.52 -6.57
CA ILE A 17 0.33 15.48 -5.70
C ILE A 17 0.79 14.32 -6.56
N VAL A 18 2.03 13.88 -6.39
CA VAL A 18 2.60 12.71 -7.08
C VAL A 18 2.88 11.62 -6.06
N GLY A 19 2.16 10.50 -6.16
CA GLY A 19 2.34 9.34 -5.31
C GLY A 19 3.05 8.23 -6.07
N HIS A 20 4.21 7.80 -5.59
CA HIS A 20 4.97 6.68 -6.14
C HIS A 20 4.92 5.46 -5.21
N SER A 21 4.76 4.25 -5.75
CA SER A 21 4.73 3.00 -4.96
C SER A 21 3.71 3.11 -3.81
N TYR A 22 4.11 2.77 -2.58
CA TYR A 22 3.25 2.90 -1.40
C TYR A 22 2.79 4.35 -1.15
N GLY A 23 3.58 5.35 -1.53
CA GLY A 23 3.18 6.75 -1.44
C GLY A 23 1.94 7.09 -2.29
N GLY A 24 1.65 6.30 -3.33
CA GLY A 24 0.39 6.37 -4.07
C GLY A 24 -0.81 6.02 -3.21
N MET A 25 -0.75 4.92 -2.47
CA MET A 25 -1.81 4.52 -1.53
C MET A 25 -1.99 5.55 -0.43
N VAL A 26 -0.89 6.03 0.16
CA VAL A 26 -0.93 7.09 1.18
C VAL A 26 -1.63 8.34 0.65
N ALA A 27 -1.39 8.73 -0.60
CA ALA A 27 -2.07 9.88 -1.21
C ALA A 27 -3.57 9.63 -1.46
N VAL A 28 -3.95 8.40 -1.86
CA VAL A 28 -5.35 7.98 -2.06
C VAL A 28 -6.13 7.95 -0.75
N GLU A 29 -5.49 7.66 0.39
CA GLU A 29 -6.13 7.74 1.72
C GLU A 29 -6.13 9.18 2.27
N PHE A 30 -5.04 9.92 2.05
CA PHE A 30 -4.89 11.28 2.56
C PHE A 30 -5.88 12.26 1.92
N ILE A 31 -6.04 12.28 0.59
CA ILE A 31 -6.87 13.31 -0.05
C ILE A 31 -8.34 13.20 0.40
N PRO A 32 -9.00 12.03 0.35
CA PRO A 32 -10.39 11.88 0.79
C PRO A 32 -10.61 12.15 2.29
N SER A 33 -9.57 12.02 3.13
CA SER A 33 -9.65 12.34 4.56
C SER A 33 -9.54 13.83 4.90
N THR A 34 -9.32 14.71 3.90
CA THR A 34 -9.30 16.17 4.10
C THR A 34 -10.65 16.84 3.76
N PRO A 35 -10.99 18.00 4.35
CA PRO A 35 -12.22 18.72 4.03
C PRO A 35 -12.33 19.07 2.54
N ARG A 36 -13.52 18.93 1.94
CA ARG A 36 -13.74 19.24 0.51
C ARG A 36 -13.36 20.68 0.13
N ALA A 37 -13.62 21.64 1.02
CA ALA A 37 -13.22 23.03 0.81
C ALA A 37 -11.69 23.18 0.72
N TRP A 38 -10.96 22.49 1.60
CA TRP A 38 -9.50 22.45 1.60
C TRP A 38 -8.97 21.81 0.31
N GLN A 39 -9.56 20.70 -0.15
CA GLN A 39 -9.18 20.09 -1.43
C GLN A 39 -9.40 21.05 -2.60
N GLY A 40 -10.56 21.73 -2.61
CA GLY A 40 -10.89 22.74 -3.61
C GLY A 40 -9.92 23.92 -3.63
N GLU A 41 -9.37 24.33 -2.49
CA GLU A 41 -8.39 25.41 -2.39
C GLU A 41 -6.97 24.95 -2.77
N HIS A 42 -6.58 23.73 -2.40
CA HIS A 42 -5.17 23.33 -2.39
C HIS A 42 -4.77 22.26 -3.41
N ILE A 43 -5.70 21.45 -3.93
CA ILE A 43 -5.36 20.29 -4.75
C ILE A 43 -5.83 20.52 -6.19
N GLU A 44 -4.91 20.36 -7.14
CA GLU A 44 -5.22 20.40 -8.57
C GLU A 44 -5.59 19.00 -9.08
N ARG A 45 -4.71 18.03 -8.81
CA ARG A 45 -4.83 16.63 -9.24
C ARG A 45 -3.85 15.73 -8.51
N LEU A 46 -4.15 14.44 -8.52
CA LEU A 46 -3.28 13.34 -8.08
C LEU A 46 -2.72 12.60 -9.29
N ILE A 47 -1.42 12.35 -9.31
CA ILE A 47 -0.74 11.47 -10.27
C ILE A 47 -0.21 10.27 -9.49
N LEU A 48 -0.59 9.06 -9.92
CA LEU A 48 -0.07 7.83 -9.36
C LEU A 48 0.96 7.23 -10.32
N VAL A 49 2.15 6.93 -9.80
CA VAL A 49 3.25 6.32 -10.55
C VAL A 49 3.58 4.99 -9.89
N ALA A 50 3.33 3.88 -10.59
CA ALA A 50 3.53 2.53 -10.06
C ALA A 50 2.97 2.33 -8.63
N PRO A 51 1.71 2.72 -8.34
CA PRO A 51 1.16 2.61 -6.99
C PRO A 51 1.11 1.14 -6.55
N THR A 52 1.21 0.90 -5.24
CA THR A 52 1.00 -0.45 -4.70
C THR A 52 -0.34 -1.00 -5.17
N LEU A 53 -0.33 -2.20 -5.74
CA LEU A 53 -1.54 -2.88 -6.21
C LEU A 53 -2.46 -3.21 -5.03
N PRO A 54 -3.76 -3.48 -5.26
CA PRO A 54 -4.71 -3.78 -4.17
C PRO A 54 -4.36 -5.03 -3.34
N TYR A 55 -3.43 -5.87 -3.83
CA TYR A 55 -2.86 -7.01 -3.08
C TYR A 55 -1.80 -6.58 -2.04
N GLY A 56 -1.43 -5.31 -1.99
CA GLY A 56 -0.46 -4.78 -1.06
C GLY A 56 0.91 -5.46 -1.18
N PHE A 57 1.43 -5.89 -0.03
CA PHE A 57 2.71 -6.57 0.11
C PHE A 57 2.55 -8.06 0.42
N LEU A 58 1.45 -8.69 0.01
CA LEU A 58 1.17 -10.12 0.26
C LEU A 58 2.34 -11.04 -0.07
N GLY A 59 2.96 -10.86 -1.23
CA GLY A 59 4.12 -11.67 -1.63
C GLY A 59 5.32 -11.49 -0.70
N SER A 60 5.52 -10.28 -0.20
CA SER A 60 6.63 -9.95 0.68
C SER A 60 6.49 -10.48 2.10
N VAL A 61 5.26 -10.48 2.64
CA VAL A 61 4.97 -11.04 3.98
C VAL A 61 4.80 -12.56 3.95
N GLY A 62 4.54 -13.10 2.75
CA GLY A 62 4.66 -14.49 2.37
C GLY A 62 6.10 -14.88 2.07
N SER A 63 6.34 -15.57 0.96
CA SER A 63 7.69 -16.06 0.60
C SER A 63 8.06 -15.78 -0.86
N SER A 64 7.48 -14.74 -1.45
CA SER A 64 7.64 -14.41 -2.87
C SER A 64 8.05 -12.95 -3.13
N SER A 65 8.67 -12.27 -2.14
CA SER A 65 9.20 -10.92 -2.37
C SER A 65 10.31 -10.93 -3.42
N ILE A 66 10.19 -10.04 -4.41
CA ILE A 66 11.31 -9.65 -5.30
C ILE A 66 11.91 -8.30 -4.90
N LEU A 67 11.30 -7.62 -3.93
CA LEU A 67 11.71 -6.32 -3.46
C LEU A 67 12.75 -6.49 -2.35
N LEU A 68 13.79 -5.64 -2.38
CA LEU A 68 14.88 -5.64 -1.41
C LEU A 68 15.69 -6.95 -1.39
N LEU A 69 15.60 -7.78 -2.43
CA LEU A 69 16.50 -8.91 -2.58
C LEU A 69 17.88 -8.41 -3.01
N THR A 70 18.89 -8.77 -2.23
CA THR A 70 20.31 -8.70 -2.55
C THR A 70 20.82 -10.07 -3.00
N ALA A 71 22.05 -10.14 -3.50
CA ALA A 71 22.70 -11.39 -3.91
C ALA A 71 22.72 -12.47 -2.80
N THR A 72 22.63 -12.09 -1.53
CA THR A 72 22.71 -13.01 -0.37
C THR A 72 21.37 -13.23 0.33
N SER A 73 20.33 -12.48 0.00
CA SER A 73 19.03 -12.59 0.65
C SER A 73 18.03 -13.36 -0.19
N THR A 74 17.28 -14.25 0.45
CA THR A 74 16.11 -14.91 -0.12
C THR A 74 14.83 -14.23 0.35
N ALA A 75 13.71 -14.41 -0.38
CA ALA A 75 12.40 -13.95 0.07
C ALA A 75 12.06 -14.40 1.50
N ARG A 76 12.46 -15.62 1.87
CA ARG A 76 12.30 -16.16 3.23
C ARG A 76 13.14 -15.41 4.27
N SER A 77 14.37 -15.01 3.92
CA SER A 77 15.26 -14.30 4.85
C SER A 77 14.81 -12.88 5.17
N VAL A 78 14.18 -12.18 4.21
CA VAL A 78 13.66 -10.82 4.41
C VAL A 78 12.22 -10.79 4.93
N ARG A 79 11.55 -11.95 4.96
CA ARG A 79 10.16 -12.07 5.43
C ARG A 79 9.92 -11.50 6.84
N PRO A 80 10.79 -11.72 7.86
CA PRO A 80 10.58 -11.12 9.17
C PRO A 80 10.60 -9.59 9.15
N MET A 81 11.49 -8.99 8.34
CA MET A 81 11.53 -7.54 8.13
C MET A 81 10.21 -7.05 7.54
N TRP A 82 9.72 -7.69 6.48
CA TRP A 82 8.44 -7.32 5.88
C TRP A 82 7.26 -7.48 6.85
N ARG A 83 7.25 -8.52 7.68
CA ARG A 83 6.21 -8.70 8.72
C ARG A 83 6.31 -7.68 9.86
N SER A 84 7.47 -7.03 10.05
CA SER A 84 7.64 -5.95 11.03
C SER A 84 7.10 -4.59 10.53
N PHE A 85 6.85 -4.44 9.24
CA PHE A 85 6.33 -3.20 8.69
C PHE A 85 4.81 -3.15 8.83
N GLU A 86 4.31 -2.22 9.63
CA GLU A 86 2.88 -1.94 9.75
C GLU A 86 2.25 -1.67 8.37
N SER A 87 2.95 -0.95 7.49
CA SER A 87 2.51 -0.71 6.11
C SER A 87 2.34 -1.99 5.30
N ALA A 88 3.07 -3.06 5.60
CA ALA A 88 2.86 -4.34 4.93
C ALA A 88 1.57 -5.04 5.40
N MET A 89 1.21 -4.87 6.67
CA MET A 89 -0.01 -5.44 7.27
C MET A 89 -1.25 -4.62 6.93
N ALA A 90 -1.18 -3.29 7.01
CA ALA A 90 -2.28 -2.37 6.76
C ALA A 90 -2.80 -2.42 5.31
N ASN A 91 -1.95 -2.88 4.37
CA ASN A 91 -2.31 -3.04 2.96
C ASN A 91 -2.83 -4.45 2.62
N PHE A 92 -3.34 -5.21 3.59
CA PHE A 92 -3.94 -6.49 3.22
C PHE A 92 -5.15 -6.30 2.29
N PRO A 93 -5.36 -7.24 1.36
CA PRO A 93 -6.50 -7.19 0.44
C PRO A 93 -7.81 -7.08 1.22
N SER A 94 -8.64 -6.11 0.85
CA SER A 94 -9.95 -5.93 1.47
C SER A 94 -10.92 -7.04 1.07
N PRO A 95 -11.59 -7.72 2.02
CA PRO A 95 -12.65 -8.68 1.71
C PRO A 95 -13.80 -8.08 0.90
N ALA A 96 -14.05 -6.77 1.02
CA ALA A 96 -15.08 -6.07 0.25
C ALA A 96 -14.73 -5.94 -1.25
N VAL A 97 -13.43 -5.98 -1.59
CA VAL A 97 -12.95 -5.88 -2.98
C VAL A 97 -12.74 -7.27 -3.58
N PHE A 98 -12.12 -8.19 -2.83
CA PHE A 98 -11.69 -9.49 -3.34
C PHE A 98 -12.66 -10.64 -3.02
N GLY A 99 -13.61 -10.44 -2.11
CA GLY A 99 -14.53 -11.48 -1.70
C GLY A 99 -13.80 -12.75 -1.23
N ARG A 100 -14.23 -13.90 -1.75
CA ARG A 100 -13.66 -15.22 -1.42
C ARG A 100 -12.67 -15.75 -2.45
N GLU A 101 -12.20 -14.90 -3.37
CA GLU A 101 -11.19 -15.28 -4.35
C GLU A 101 -9.90 -15.79 -3.66
N PRO A 102 -9.27 -16.87 -4.13
CA PRO A 102 -8.00 -17.35 -3.59
C PRO A 102 -6.84 -16.43 -4.00
N LEU A 103 -6.31 -15.66 -3.04
CA LEU A 103 -5.22 -14.70 -3.26
C LEU A 103 -3.83 -15.31 -3.06
N VAL A 104 -3.75 -16.32 -2.19
CA VAL A 104 -2.55 -17.15 -2.02
C VAL A 104 -2.94 -18.60 -2.18
N ILE A 105 -2.36 -19.25 -3.20
CA ILE A 105 -2.59 -20.67 -3.49
C ILE A 105 -1.37 -21.45 -3.02
N THR A 106 -1.60 -22.48 -2.20
CA THR A 106 -0.54 -23.38 -1.73
C THR A 106 -0.92 -24.83 -1.93
N LYS A 107 0.04 -25.75 -1.74
CA LYS A 107 -0.24 -27.20 -1.80
C LYS A 107 -1.25 -27.67 -0.74
N LYS A 108 -1.37 -26.97 0.40
CA LYS A 108 -2.19 -27.40 1.54
C LYS A 108 -3.56 -26.71 1.57
N ARG A 109 -3.59 -25.41 1.30
CA ARG A 109 -4.79 -24.57 1.42
C ARG A 109 -4.65 -23.29 0.59
N ASN A 110 -5.79 -22.75 0.17
CA ASN A 110 -5.88 -21.43 -0.45
C ASN A 110 -6.34 -20.40 0.58
N TYR A 111 -5.80 -19.20 0.52
CA TYR A 111 -6.12 -18.09 1.42
C TYR A 111 -6.80 -16.97 0.64
N SER A 112 -8.00 -16.60 1.06
CA SER A 112 -8.72 -15.41 0.58
C SER A 112 -8.53 -14.25 1.53
N ALA A 113 -8.99 -13.05 1.15
CA ALA A 113 -8.92 -11.84 1.98
C ALA A 113 -9.49 -12.02 3.41
N TYR A 114 -10.41 -12.96 3.63
CA TYR A 114 -11.02 -13.24 4.93
C TYR A 114 -10.11 -13.99 5.92
N VAL A 115 -9.05 -14.64 5.44
CA VAL A 115 -8.24 -15.58 6.24
C VAL A 115 -6.75 -15.22 6.16
N MET A 116 -6.45 -13.93 6.19
CA MET A 116 -5.08 -13.43 6.16
C MET A 116 -4.31 -13.71 7.46
N GLU A 117 -5.00 -13.81 8.60
CA GLU A 117 -4.41 -14.28 9.86
C GLU A 117 -3.91 -15.73 9.75
N ASP A 118 -4.73 -16.62 9.17
CA ASP A 118 -4.33 -18.00 8.89
C ASP A 118 -3.10 -18.05 7.95
N PHE A 119 -3.05 -17.16 6.96
CA PHE A 119 -1.92 -17.06 6.04
C PHE A 119 -0.64 -16.64 6.76
N LEU A 120 -0.71 -15.67 7.68
CA LEU A 120 0.42 -15.25 8.49
C LEU A 120 0.91 -16.37 9.43
N ALA A 121 -0.01 -17.12 10.02
CA ALA A 121 0.30 -18.25 10.91
C ALA A 121 0.89 -19.48 10.16
N ALA A 122 0.60 -19.64 8.87
CA ALA A 122 0.99 -20.80 8.08
C ALA A 122 2.48 -20.83 7.66
N GLY A 123 3.28 -19.80 7.95
CA GLY A 123 4.64 -19.64 7.45
C GLY A 123 5.63 -19.19 8.49
#